data_AF-A0A2H6NCR2-F1
#
_entry.id   AF-A0A2H6NCR2-F1
#
_cell.length_a   1.000
_cell.length_b   1.000
_cell.length_c   1.000
_cell.angle_alpha   90.00
_cell.angle_beta   90.00
_cell.angle_gamma   90.00
#
_symmetry.space_group_name_H-M   'P 1'
#
loop_
_entity.id
_entity.type
_entity.pdbx_description
1 polymer ?
#
loop_
_entity_poly.entity_id
_entity_poly.type
_entity_poly.pdbx_seq_one_letter_code
_entity_poly.pdbx_strand_id
1 'polypeptide(L)'
;MRMWQTGTFYSARYNKFSCIDYILMNKTGNIYLKKAETKSIWISDHAPLIAVLGIDSNRRQRIWRYNPVVSANEKDRLKLQKELCEFFKINDTGEMKQTTIWDANKAFM
;
A
#
# COMPACT_ATOMS: atom_id res chain seq x y z
N MET A 1 36.72 22.20 19.28
CA MET A 1 36.72 22.24 17.80
C MET A 1 35.64 21.28 17.31
N ARG A 2 34.46 21.77 16.90
CA ARG A 2 33.34 20.92 16.42
C ARG A 2 33.66 20.47 15.00
N MET A 3 34.16 19.24 14.85
CA MET A 3 34.25 18.59 13.54
C MET A 3 32.83 18.26 13.09
N TRP A 4 32.39 18.87 11.99
CA TRP A 4 31.16 18.50 11.32
C TRP A 4 31.35 17.08 10.76
N GLN A 5 30.68 16.11 11.37
CA GLN A 5 30.81 14.69 11.04
C GLN A 5 30.01 14.43 9.75
N THR A 6 30.69 14.32 8.60
CA THR A 6 30.04 14.23 7.27
C THR A 6 29.85 12.79 6.76
N GLY A 7 30.16 11.76 7.55
CA GLY A 7 30.04 10.35 7.17
C GLY A 7 29.27 9.51 8.18
N THR A 8 28.64 8.44 7.70
CA THR A 8 27.94 7.45 8.54
C THR A 8 28.88 6.37 9.07
N PHE A 9 30.11 6.29 8.58
CA PHE A 9 31.09 5.29 9.00
C PHE A 9 32.45 5.92 9.20
N TYR A 10 33.19 5.42 10.19
CA TYR A 10 34.57 5.78 10.45
C TYR A 10 35.49 4.56 10.38
N SER A 11 36.38 4.54 9.40
CA SER A 11 37.41 3.51 9.32
C SER A 11 38.60 3.87 10.21
N ALA A 12 38.77 3.16 11.33
CA ALA A 12 39.95 3.34 12.18
C ALA A 12 41.26 3.00 11.44
N ARG A 13 41.24 2.00 10.55
CA ARG A 13 42.41 1.55 9.79
C ARG A 13 42.94 2.61 8.83
N TYR A 14 42.04 3.37 8.20
CA TYR A 14 42.38 4.39 7.22
C TYR A 14 42.24 5.82 7.77
N ASN A 15 41.81 5.97 9.03
CA ASN A 15 41.50 7.24 9.69
C ASN A 15 40.63 8.17 8.81
N LYS A 16 39.57 7.60 8.21
CA LYS A 16 38.72 8.29 7.25
C LYS A 16 37.24 8.04 7.53
N PHE A 17 36.46 9.09 7.36
CA PHE A 17 35.00 8.99 7.34
C PHE A 17 34.52 8.68 5.93
N SER A 18 33.53 7.80 5.82
CA SER A 18 32.78 7.54 4.59
C SER A 18 31.28 7.46 4.87
N CYS A 19 30.48 7.50 3.82
CA CYS A 19 29.03 7.37 3.88
C CYS A 19 28.67 6.06 3.17
N ILE A 20 28.37 5.02 3.94
CA ILE A 20 28.07 3.68 3.40
C ILE A 20 26.69 3.15 3.84
N ASP A 21 26.00 3.90 4.69
CA ASP A 21 24.68 3.55 5.21
C ASP A 21 23.62 4.40 4.51
N TYR A 22 22.64 3.75 3.89
CA TYR A 22 21.61 4.41 3.08
C TYR A 22 20.21 3.90 3.44
N ILE A 23 19.24 4.80 3.45
CA ILE A 23 17.81 4.48 3.45
C ILE A 23 17.26 4.84 2.07
N LEU A 24 16.95 3.82 1.28
CA LEU A 24 16.37 3.98 -0.05
C LEU A 24 14.85 3.87 0.04
N MET A 25 14.13 4.80 -0.60
CA MET A 25 12.67 4.81 -0.58
C MET A 25 12.13 5.12 -1.98
N ASN A 26 11.07 4.41 -2.38
CA ASN A 26 10.39 4.66 -3.63
C ASN A 26 9.54 5.95 -3.51
N LYS A 27 9.49 6.75 -4.58
CA LYS A 27 8.59 7.93 -4.66
C LYS A 27 7.12 7.54 -4.85
N THR A 28 6.83 6.30 -5.20
CA THR A 28 5.46 5.83 -5.42
C THR A 28 4.81 5.39 -4.11
N GLY A 29 3.82 6.15 -3.66
CA GLY A 29 2.99 5.80 -2.50
C GLY A 29 2.61 7.02 -1.68
N ASN A 30 1.88 6.78 -0.59
CA ASN A 30 1.50 7.82 0.37
C ASN A 30 2.57 8.06 1.45
N ILE A 31 3.73 7.40 1.35
CA ILE A 31 4.80 7.49 2.34
C ILE A 31 5.83 8.51 1.85
N TYR A 32 6.13 9.51 2.68
CA TYR A 32 7.10 10.55 2.37
C TYR A 32 8.08 10.75 3.53
N LEU A 33 9.28 11.23 3.23
CA LEU A 33 10.30 11.51 4.23
C LEU A 33 10.00 12.85 4.91
N LYS A 34 9.75 12.85 6.22
CA LYS A 34 9.57 14.08 7.02
C LYS A 34 10.90 14.67 7.47
N LYS A 35 11.80 13.80 7.93
CA LYS A 35 13.12 14.19 8.45
C LYS A 35 14.08 13.02 8.29
N ALA A 36 15.33 13.32 7.98
CA ALA A 36 16.44 12.37 8.11
C ALA A 36 17.58 13.05 8.88
N GLU A 37 18.23 12.32 9.79
CA GLU A 37 19.40 12.81 10.51
C GLU A 37 20.38 11.68 10.82
N THR A 38 21.67 11.99 10.74
CA THR A 38 22.77 11.14 11.20
C THR A 38 23.13 11.55 12.63
N LYS A 39 23.11 10.60 13.56
CA LYS A 39 23.56 10.82 14.94
C LYS A 39 25.06 10.61 15.05
N SER A 40 25.67 11.13 16.11
CA SER A 40 27.08 10.90 16.37
C SER A 40 27.37 9.43 16.65
N ILE A 41 28.60 9.03 16.33
CA ILE A 41 29.14 7.71 16.61
C ILE A 41 29.51 7.62 18.09
N TRP A 42 28.90 6.70 18.85
CA TRP A 42 29.15 6.54 20.28
C TRP A 42 29.65 5.16 20.70
N ILE A 43 29.20 4.09 20.02
CA ILE A 43 29.42 2.70 20.47
C ILE A 43 30.09 1.84 19.38
N SER A 44 29.82 2.12 18.10
CA SER A 44 30.34 1.40 16.93
C SER A 44 31.25 2.31 16.10
N ASP A 45 31.80 1.81 15.01
CA ASP A 45 32.37 2.57 13.89
C ASP A 45 31.32 3.13 12.92
N HIS A 46 30.04 2.79 13.11
CA HIS A 46 28.90 3.34 12.38
C HIS A 46 28.08 4.35 13.20
N ALA A 47 27.57 5.35 12.48
CA ALA A 47 26.75 6.44 12.95
C ALA A 47 25.27 6.09 12.70
N PRO A 48 24.39 6.15 13.72
CA PRO A 48 22.98 5.82 13.51
C PRO A 48 22.31 6.78 12.53
N LEU A 49 21.63 6.22 11.52
CA LEU A 49 20.80 6.98 10.58
C LEU A 49 19.33 6.86 10.99
N ILE A 50 18.68 7.99 11.24
CA ILE A 50 17.28 8.05 11.67
C ILE A 50 16.46 8.74 10.58
N ALA A 51 15.45 8.05 10.05
CA ALA A 51 14.46 8.60 9.15
C ALA A 51 13.07 8.61 9.80
N VAL A 52 12.44 9.77 9.82
CA VAL A 52 11.04 9.94 10.22
C VAL A 52 10.19 9.98 8.97
N LEU A 53 9.28 9.01 8.85
CA LEU A 53 8.37 8.91 7.71
C LEU A 53 7.00 9.49 8.06
N GLY A 54 6.42 10.21 7.11
CA GLY A 54 5.02 10.60 7.10
C GLY A 54 4.22 9.64 6.22
N ILE A 55 3.00 9.33 6.65
CA ILE A 55 2.04 8.58 5.84
C ILE A 55 0.86 9.51 5.59
N ASP A 56 0.61 9.83 4.33
CA ASP A 56 -0.60 10.55 3.94
C ASP A 56 -1.80 9.59 4.03
N SER A 57 -2.74 9.93 4.90
CA SER A 57 -4.00 9.19 5.07
C SER A 57 -5.04 9.55 4.02
N ASN A 58 -4.72 10.40 3.03
CA ASN A 58 -5.49 10.51 1.80
C ASN A 58 -5.44 9.19 1.04
N ARG A 59 -6.21 8.21 1.53
CA ARG A 59 -6.68 7.09 0.76
C ARG A 59 -7.52 7.72 -0.35
N ARG A 60 -6.91 7.96 -1.52
CA ARG A 60 -7.70 8.00 -2.75
C ARG A 60 -8.61 6.79 -2.66
N GLN A 61 -9.92 7.00 -2.61
CA GLN A 61 -10.87 5.90 -2.54
C GLN A 61 -10.45 4.93 -3.63
N ARG A 62 -10.06 3.72 -3.23
CA ARG A 62 -9.74 2.67 -4.18
C ARG A 62 -11.08 2.26 -4.74
N ILE A 63 -11.51 2.94 -5.79
CA ILE A 63 -12.72 2.57 -6.53
C ILE A 63 -12.36 1.23 -7.15
N TRP A 64 -12.88 0.15 -6.57
CA TRP A 64 -12.86 -1.15 -7.19
C TRP A 64 -13.69 -1.03 -8.46
N ARG A 65 -13.02 -0.80 -9.59
CA ARG A 65 -13.67 -0.83 -10.89
C ARG A 65 -13.64 -2.27 -11.36
N TYR A 66 -14.81 -2.82 -11.63
CA TYR A 66 -14.94 -4.10 -12.33
C TYR A 66 -14.20 -4.01 -13.67
N ASN A 67 -13.53 -5.09 -14.09
CA ASN A 67 -12.68 -5.07 -15.27
C ASN A 67 -13.54 -4.76 -16.53
N PRO A 68 -13.32 -3.63 -17.21
CA PRO A 68 -14.15 -3.21 -18.33
C PRO A 68 -14.12 -4.21 -19.49
N VAL A 69 -13.02 -4.97 -19.64
CA VAL A 69 -12.87 -6.00 -20.67
C VAL A 69 -13.85 -7.15 -20.47
N VAL A 70 -14.10 -7.55 -19.22
CA VAL A 70 -15.06 -8.62 -18.91
C VAL A 70 -16.49 -8.16 -19.17
N SER A 71 -16.79 -6.89 -18.86
CA SER A 71 -18.11 -6.29 -19.15
C SER A 71 -18.33 -5.96 -20.63
N ALA A 72 -17.29 -5.95 -21.45
CA ALA A 72 -17.39 -5.68 -22.90
C ALA A 72 -17.77 -6.94 -23.72
N ASN A 73 -17.67 -8.13 -23.13
CA ASN A 73 -18.08 -9.37 -23.79
C ASN A 73 -19.60 -9.57 -23.65
N GLU A 74 -20.32 -9.46 -24.78
CA GLU A 74 -21.78 -9.64 -24.85
C GLU A 74 -22.23 -10.99 -24.29
N LYS A 75 -21.48 -12.06 -24.56
CA LYS A 75 -21.82 -13.43 -24.12
C LYS A 75 -21.78 -13.55 -22.59
N ASP A 76 -20.75 -13.00 -21.98
CA ASP A 76 -20.58 -13.03 -20.53
C ASP A 76 -21.61 -12.13 -19.84
N ARG A 77 -21.93 -10.98 -20.44
CA ARG A 77 -22.98 -10.07 -19.96
C ARG A 77 -24.36 -10.74 -19.95
N LEU A 78 -24.72 -11.43 -21.04
CA LEU A 78 -25.99 -12.16 -21.13
C LEU A 78 -26.06 -13.32 -20.14
N LYS A 79 -24.94 -14.04 -19.95
CA LYS A 79 -24.84 -15.10 -18.95
C LYS A 79 -25.07 -14.57 -17.54
N LEU A 80 -24.36 -13.50 -17.15
CA LEU A 80 -24.50 -12.87 -15.83
C LEU A 80 -25.91 -12.33 -15.59
N GLN A 81 -26.54 -11.71 -16.60
CA GLN A 81 -27.94 -11.25 -16.50
C GLN A 81 -28.90 -12.42 -16.26
N LYS A 82 -28.70 -13.55 -16.95
CA LYS A 82 -29.54 -14.74 -16.78
C LYS A 82 -29.37 -15.33 -15.39
N GLU A 83 -28.14 -15.51 -14.93
CA GLU A 83 -27.82 -16.02 -13.59
C GLU A 83 -28.36 -15.10 -12.48
N LEU A 84 -28.29 -13.77 -12.66
CA LEU A 84 -28.89 -12.80 -11.75
C LEU A 84 -30.41 -13.02 -11.64
N CYS A 85 -31.10 -13.07 -12.78
CA CYS A 85 -32.55 -13.26 -12.83
C CYS A 85 -32.98 -14.60 -12.23
N GLU A 86 -32.23 -15.67 -12.49
CA GLU A 86 -32.49 -17.00 -11.91
C GLU A 86 -32.27 -17.01 -10.39
N PHE A 87 -31.21 -16.37 -9.91
CA PHE A 87 -30.94 -16.26 -8.48
C PHE A 87 -32.09 -15.58 -7.73
N PHE A 88 -32.56 -14.42 -8.23
CA PHE A 88 -33.68 -13.72 -7.58
C PHE A 88 -34.99 -14.51 -7.67
N LYS A 89 -35.28 -15.17 -8.80
CA LYS A 89 -36.47 -16.02 -8.92
C LYS A 89 -36.50 -17.17 -7.91
N ILE A 90 -35.35 -17.74 -7.61
CA ILE A 90 -35.25 -18.88 -6.69
C ILE A 90 -35.27 -18.43 -5.23
N ASN A 91 -34.62 -17.31 -4.91
CA ASN A 91 -34.36 -16.90 -3.53
C ASN A 91 -35.32 -15.81 -3.01
N ASP A 92 -36.07 -15.13 -3.88
CA ASP A 92 -37.09 -14.16 -3.48
C ASP A 92 -38.43 -14.85 -3.19
N THR A 93 -38.47 -15.56 -2.06
CA THR A 93 -39.66 -16.27 -1.57
C THR A 93 -40.61 -15.38 -0.76
N GLY A 94 -40.30 -14.08 -0.61
CA GLY A 94 -41.06 -13.13 0.22
C GLY A 94 -40.82 -13.26 1.73
N GLU A 95 -40.16 -14.32 2.18
CA GLU A 95 -39.85 -14.55 3.61
C GLU A 95 -38.58 -13.80 4.07
N MET A 96 -37.63 -13.58 3.15
CA MET A 96 -36.37 -12.92 3.44
C MET A 96 -36.38 -11.44 3.06
N LYS A 97 -35.61 -10.63 3.81
CA LYS A 97 -35.39 -9.23 3.46
C LYS A 97 -34.62 -9.13 2.15
N GLN A 98 -35.07 -8.24 1.27
CA GLN A 98 -34.43 -7.95 -0.02
C GLN A 98 -32.94 -7.59 0.11
N THR A 99 -32.55 -6.91 1.19
CA THR A 99 -31.14 -6.59 1.48
C THR A 99 -30.28 -7.84 1.70
N THR A 100 -30.83 -8.86 2.36
CA THR A 100 -30.14 -10.13 2.61
C THR A 100 -30.00 -10.94 1.33
N ILE A 101 -31.03 -10.96 0.49
CA ILE A 101 -30.98 -11.60 -0.84
C ILE A 101 -29.93 -10.91 -1.71
N TRP A 102 -29.87 -9.57 -1.68
CA TRP A 102 -28.84 -8.80 -2.40
C TRP A 102 -27.42 -9.08 -1.89
N ASP A 103 -27.23 -9.15 -0.57
CA ASP A 103 -25.92 -9.49 0.01
C ASP A 103 -25.47 -10.91 -0.37
N ALA A 104 -26.39 -11.88 -0.37
CA ALA A 104 -26.12 -13.24 -0.81
C ALA A 104 -25.81 -13.32 -2.31
N ASN A 105 -26.52 -12.58 -3.15
CA ASN A 105 -26.27 -12.52 -4.58
C ASN A 105 -24.84 -12.04 -4.88
N LYS A 106 -24.38 -10.99 -4.19
CA LYS A 106 -23.01 -10.46 -4.33
C LYS A 106 -21.92 -11.45 -3.91
N ALA A 107 -22.24 -12.45 -3.07
CA ALA A 107 -21.29 -13.49 -2.67
C ALA A 107 -21.30 -14.69 -3.63
N PHE A 108 -22.41 -14.89 -4.35
CA PHE A 108 -22.56 -15.94 -5.36
C PHE A 108 -21.90 -15.59 -6.69
N MET A 109 -21.97 -14.31 -7.09
CA MET A 109 -21.33 -13.76 -8.30
C MET A 109 -19.87 -13.40 -8.08
#